data_AF-A0A2T6A0R3-F1
#
_entry.id   AF-A0A2T6A0R3-F1
#
_cell.length_a   1.000
_cell.length_b   1.000
_cell.length_c   1.000
_cell.angle_alpha   90.00
_cell.angle_beta   90.00
_cell.angle_gamma   90.00
#
_symmetry.space_group_name_H-M   'P 1'
#
loop_
_entity.id
_entity.type
_entity.pdbx_description
1 polymer ?
#
loop_
_entity_poly.entity_id
_entity_poly.type
_entity_poly.pdbx_seq_one_letter_code
_entity_poly.pdbx_strand_id
1 'polypeptide(L)'
;MPKIPASAWRDHEAAPHPVSGQTDGPYSEMPLGDLVGLTQYGVHLERLPPGSRSSHRHWHEEEDEFVYLLSGELVLIEEGEVALVAG
;
A
#
# COMPACT_ATOMS: atom_id res chain seq x y z
N MET A 1 17.91 -7.54 17.29
CA MET A 1 16.95 -7.28 16.20
C MET A 1 17.17 -5.86 15.71
N PRO A 2 17.45 -5.63 14.42
CA PRO A 2 17.52 -4.27 13.90
C PRO A 2 16.14 -3.63 14.07
N LYS A 3 16.09 -2.45 14.69
CA LYS A 3 14.86 -1.66 14.78
C LYS A 3 14.76 -0.78 13.54
N ILE A 4 13.62 -0.81 12.87
CA ILE A 4 13.37 0.09 11.74
C ILE A 4 13.11 1.51 12.29
N PRO A 5 13.80 2.54 11.78
CA PRO A 5 13.55 3.92 12.19
C PRO A 5 12.20 4.41 11.66
N ALA A 6 11.36 4.94 12.54
CA ALA A 6 9.97 5.34 12.23
C ALA A 6 9.83 6.57 11.30
N SER A 7 10.94 7.17 10.88
CA SER A 7 10.99 8.45 10.15
C SER A 7 11.27 8.30 8.65
N ALA A 8 11.23 7.09 8.09
CA ALA A 8 11.60 6.81 6.70
C ALA A 8 10.43 6.92 5.69
N TRP A 9 9.43 7.76 5.98
CA TRP A 9 8.29 7.98 5.09
C TRP A 9 8.71 8.68 3.80
N ARG A 10 8.13 8.24 2.69
CA ARG A 10 8.21 8.88 1.37
C ARG A 10 6.82 9.30 0.96
N ASP A 11 6.68 10.55 0.55
CA ASP A 11 5.40 11.10 0.09
C ASP A 11 5.35 11.08 -1.44
N HIS A 12 4.19 10.69 -1.97
CA HIS A 12 3.92 10.57 -3.39
C HIS A 12 2.69 11.42 -3.72
N GLU A 13 2.90 12.42 -4.58
CA GLU A 13 1.81 13.23 -5.12
C GLU A 13 0.94 12.41 -6.06
N ALA A 14 -0.33 12.79 -6.18
CA ALA A 14 -1.23 12.15 -7.15
C ALA A 14 -0.70 12.37 -8.57
N ALA A 15 -0.39 11.28 -9.25
CA ALA A 15 0.01 11.28 -10.65
C ALA A 15 -0.80 10.26 -11.45
N PRO A 16 -1.05 10.50 -12.74
CA PRO A 16 -1.62 9.48 -13.60
C PRO A 16 -0.59 8.39 -13.88
N HIS A 17 -1.01 7.14 -13.76
CA HIS A 17 -0.21 5.98 -14.10
C HIS A 17 0.13 6.02 -15.61
N PRO A 18 1.40 5.81 -16.01
CA PRO A 18 1.86 6.06 -17.38
C PRO A 18 1.13 5.24 -18.47
N VAL A 19 0.58 4.09 -18.10
CA VAL A 19 -0.07 3.16 -19.05
C VAL A 19 -1.58 3.33 -19.07
N SER A 20 -2.22 3.40 -17.89
CA SER A 20 -3.67 3.46 -17.77
C SER A 20 -4.22 4.89 -17.83
N GLY A 21 -3.39 5.89 -17.55
CA GLY A 21 -3.79 7.30 -17.39
C GLY A 21 -4.64 7.57 -16.15
N GLN A 22 -4.94 6.54 -15.36
CA GLN A 22 -5.73 6.63 -14.13
C GLN A 22 -4.85 7.07 -12.96
N THR A 23 -5.43 7.65 -11.91
CA THR A 23 -4.71 8.03 -10.70
C THR A 23 -5.38 7.38 -9.49
N ASP A 24 -4.57 6.92 -8.55
CA ASP A 24 -5.01 6.35 -7.27
C ASP A 24 -4.94 7.38 -6.13
N GLY A 25 -4.67 8.65 -6.44
CA GLY A 25 -4.51 9.72 -5.45
C GLY A 25 -3.10 9.77 -4.86
N PRO A 26 -2.86 10.70 -3.92
CA PRO A 26 -1.58 10.76 -3.20
C PRO A 26 -1.49 9.64 -2.16
N TYR A 27 -0.28 9.24 -1.79
CA TYR A 27 -0.04 8.30 -0.69
C TYR A 27 1.32 8.55 -0.05
N SER A 28 1.55 7.97 1.12
CA SER A 28 2.88 7.91 1.73
C SER A 28 3.25 6.47 2.02
N GLU A 29 4.49 6.09 1.79
CA GLU A 29 4.98 4.73 2.03
C GLU A 29 6.26 4.67 2.87
N MET A 30 6.49 3.50 3.45
CA MET A 30 7.77 3.10 4.01
C MET A 30 8.07 1.65 3.58
N PRO A 31 9.02 1.41 2.66
CA PRO A 31 9.39 0.07 2.22
C PRO A 31 10.25 -0.62 3.29
N LEU A 32 9.59 -1.16 4.32
CA LEU A 32 10.22 -1.77 5.49
C LEU A 32 11.19 -2.88 5.12
N GLY A 33 10.84 -3.72 4.14
CA GLY A 33 11.69 -4.83 3.68
C GLY A 33 13.04 -4.35 3.16
N ASP A 34 13.05 -3.34 2.30
CA ASP A 34 14.26 -2.75 1.73
C ASP A 34 15.16 -2.14 2.81
N LEU A 35 14.56 -1.47 3.80
CA LEU A 35 15.29 -0.83 4.89
C LEU A 35 16.08 -1.82 5.76
N VAL A 36 15.71 -3.10 5.76
CA VAL A 36 16.39 -4.15 6.52
C VAL A 36 17.00 -5.25 5.64
N GLY A 37 16.94 -5.11 4.32
CA GLY A 37 17.53 -6.04 3.36
C GLY A 37 16.79 -7.37 3.23
N LEU A 38 15.46 -7.39 3.35
CA LEU A 38 14.67 -8.57 2.97
C LEU A 38 14.72 -8.76 1.45
N THR A 39 14.81 -10.01 1.00
CA THR A 39 14.92 -10.34 -0.44
C THR A 39 13.91 -11.36 -0.93
N GLN A 40 13.12 -11.96 -0.04
CA GLN A 40 12.16 -13.02 -0.39
C GLN A 40 10.73 -12.50 -0.56
N TYR A 41 10.41 -11.39 0.10
CA TYR A 41 9.11 -10.73 0.04
C TYR A 41 9.27 -9.24 0.38
N GLY A 42 8.38 -8.42 -0.17
CA GLY A 42 8.26 -7.02 0.18
C GLY A 42 7.44 -6.84 1.45
N VAL A 43 7.76 -5.81 2.23
CA VAL A 43 6.90 -5.34 3.32
C VAL A 43 6.82 -3.83 3.20
N HIS A 44 5.63 -3.32 2.90
CA HIS A 44 5.36 -1.90 2.80
C HIS A 44 4.41 -1.49 3.92
N LEU A 45 4.69 -0.33 4.49
CA LEU A 45 3.74 0.36 5.34
C LEU A 45 3.22 1.58 4.57
N GLU A 46 1.93 1.57 4.26
CA GLU A 46 1.29 2.59 3.43
C GLU A 46 0.31 3.45 4.24
N ARG A 47 0.16 4.71 3.85
CA ARG A 47 -0.88 5.62 4.33
C ARG A 47 -1.63 6.18 3.13
N LEU A 48 -2.94 5.98 3.16
CA LEU A 48 -3.88 6.50 2.17
C LEU A 48 -4.68 7.67 2.78
N PRO A 49 -4.48 8.90 2.31
CA PRO A 49 -5.39 10.00 2.57
C PRO A 49 -6.82 9.70 2.08
N PRO A 50 -7.84 10.38 2.62
CA PRO A 50 -9.21 10.24 2.13
C PRO A 50 -9.31 10.49 0.62
N GLY A 51 -9.92 9.55 -0.10
CA GLY A 51 -10.07 9.59 -1.56
C GLY A 51 -8.96 8.86 -2.34
N SER A 52 -7.88 8.45 -1.68
CA SER A 52 -6.82 7.64 -2.29
C SER A 52 -7.17 6.15 -2.31
N ARG A 53 -6.43 5.40 -3.12
CA ARG A 53 -6.48 3.94 -3.28
C ARG A 53 -5.07 3.38 -3.19
N SER A 54 -4.94 2.15 -2.72
CA SER A 54 -3.65 1.44 -2.71
C SER A 54 -3.20 1.04 -4.12
N SER A 55 -4.15 0.75 -5.01
CA SER A 55 -3.85 0.38 -6.40
C SER A 55 -5.07 0.49 -7.31
N HIS A 56 -4.81 0.47 -8.62
CA HIS A 56 -5.79 0.03 -9.60
C HIS A 56 -6.16 -1.44 -9.35
N ARG A 57 -7.43 -1.80 -9.56
CA ARG A 57 -7.87 -3.19 -9.37
C ARG A 57 -7.10 -4.15 -10.28
N HIS A 58 -6.40 -5.11 -9.68
CA HIS A 58 -5.59 -6.10 -10.37
C HIS A 58 -5.51 -7.40 -9.55
N TRP A 59 -4.79 -8.39 -10.07
CA TRP A 59 -4.42 -9.62 -9.37
C TRP A 59 -3.01 -10.01 -9.80
N HIS A 60 -2.32 -10.77 -8.95
CA HIS A 60 -1.01 -11.35 -9.26
C HIS A 60 -1.17 -12.78 -9.76
N GLU A 61 -0.36 -13.18 -10.75
CA GLU A 61 -0.31 -14.56 -11.25
C GLU A 61 0.73 -15.41 -10.50
N GLU A 62 1.83 -14.77 -10.06
CA GLU A 62 3.02 -15.47 -9.52
C GLU A 62 3.35 -15.09 -8.07
N GLU A 63 2.64 -14.12 -7.50
CA GLU A 63 2.95 -13.55 -6.18
C GLU A 63 1.73 -13.65 -5.26
N ASP A 64 1.95 -14.11 -4.03
CA ASP A 64 0.97 -13.97 -2.96
C ASP A 64 1.04 -12.54 -2.41
N GLU A 65 -0.12 -11.98 -2.04
CA GLU A 65 -0.23 -10.67 -1.41
C GLU A 65 -1.07 -10.76 -0.12
N PHE A 66 -0.65 -10.02 0.91
CA PHE A 66 -1.36 -9.95 2.19
C PHE A 66 -1.42 -8.51 2.69
N VAL A 67 -2.62 -8.07 3.07
CA VAL A 67 -2.88 -6.72 3.59
C VAL A 67 -3.42 -6.80 5.00
N TYR A 68 -2.92 -5.92 5.88
CA TYR A 68 -3.39 -5.79 7.26
C TYR A 68 -3.57 -4.32 7.62
N LEU A 69 -4.79 -3.96 8.06
CA LEU A 69 -5.11 -2.57 8.38
C LEU A 69 -4.69 -2.24 9.82
N LEU A 70 -3.78 -1.28 9.97
CA LEU A 70 -3.27 -0.88 11.28
C LEU A 70 -4.13 0.18 11.98
N SER A 71 -4.78 1.06 11.21
CA SER A 71 -5.59 2.15 11.74
C SER A 71 -6.48 2.73 10.64
N GLY A 72 -7.61 3.30 11.02
CA GLY A 72 -8.56 3.90 10.08
C GLY A 72 -9.54 2.87 9.53
N GLU A 73 -10.17 3.23 8.42
CA GLU A 73 -11.18 2.44 7.73
C GLU A 73 -10.88 2.48 6.24
N LEU A 74 -11.01 1.33 5.57
CA LEU A 74 -10.86 1.20 4.12
C LEU A 74 -12.03 0.40 3.55
N VAL A 75 -12.16 0.44 2.22
CA VAL A 75 -13.04 -0.46 1.49
C VAL A 75 -12.17 -1.33 0.59
N LEU A 76 -12.22 -2.64 0.79
CA LEU A 76 -11.67 -3.62 -0.15
C LEU A 76 -12.65 -3.75 -1.32
N ILE A 77 -12.14 -3.57 -2.54
CA ILE A 77 -12.92 -3.66 -3.77
C ILE A 77 -12.41 -4.83 -4.61
N GLU A 78 -13.19 -5.90 -4.71
CA GLU A 78 -12.90 -7.08 -5.53
C GLU A 78 -14.03 -7.31 -6.56
N GLU A 79 -14.85 -8.36 -6.38
CA GLU A 79 -16.14 -8.52 -7.07
C GLU A 79 -17.26 -7.73 -6.39
N GLY A 80 -17.05 -7.33 -5.14
CA GLY A 80 -17.92 -6.48 -4.35
C GLY A 80 -17.12 -5.57 -3.43
N GLU A 81 -17.82 -4.90 -2.52
CA GLU A 81 -17.22 -3.99 -1.54
C GLU A 81 -17.29 -4.60 -0.14
N VAL A 82 -16.16 -4.58 0.57
CA VAL A 82 -16.06 -5.04 1.96
C VAL A 82 -15.40 -3.95 2.79
N ALA A 83 -16.05 -3.55 3.89
CA ALA A 83 -15.44 -2.62 4.83
C ALA A 83 -14.31 -3.32 5.61
N LEU A 84 -13.13 -2.70 5.61
CA LEU A 84 -11.99 -3.08 6.42
C LEU A 84 -11.84 -2.09 7.57
N VAL A 85 -11.71 -2.62 8.78
CA VAL A 85 -11.38 -1.86 10.00
C VAL A 85 -10.06 -2.39 10.55
N ALA A 86 -9.41 -1.61 11.41
CA ALA A 86 -8.15 -2.03 12.00
C ALA A 86 -8.29 -3.29 12.88
N GLY A 87 -7.36 -4.24 12.74
CA GLY A 87 -7.41 -5.56 13.40
C GLY A 87 -7.62 -6.70 12.42
#